data_AF-A0A9N9G4S6-F1
#
_entry.id   AF-A0A9N9G4S6-F1
#
_cell.length_a   1.000
_cell.length_b   1.000
_cell.length_c   1.000
_cell.angle_alpha   90.00
_cell.angle_beta   90.00
_cell.angle_gamma   90.00
#
_symmetry.space_group_name_H-M   'P 1'
#
loop_
_entity.id
_entity.type
_entity.pdbx_description
1 polymer ?
#
loop_
_entity_poly.entity_id
_entity_poly.type
_entity_poly.pdbx_seq_one_letter_code
_entity_poly.pdbx_strand_id
1 'polypeptide(L)'
;MYSLVYKSDNGTASPISNGSLTSPLNEYVFYSQKTFSKVDGQYAIVYIVTDRSKSSEFTIDYNRSKFSMYLHFIKDSTDQSSEQILLYQYYDSPLIDVFLTDCEAGFNSLGLQSNICFLTYITLDAMEYIKFVRFSSSGSIIQEGFLSTRSNTSFQNTIVESVYFGILPYGGAIEFNFTYYNSSLYNFSSILTLQFRSNLNTISDILFQTINANLVSQGIFDNNTIWVVYSPKVNTFNNSKITTIDMEHIYNDYGYENVAILSSYPTLNMTISLSYNSQINITLYAPIVLSAGNISIYQTDNSNNLLLPLLIKINSDYMIIVDDNFVRALSFNEPFYGIKQGVWQVTTPKSYNSKVSDSTQAILRLNSDGFSYFSNYNETQFDDLLQQIKESIPLMNDRLQITHNIQPDPSDFSKLLIEFSISKANDPLNEPSVDNIINDLEKINI
;
A
#
# COMPACT_ATOMS: atom_id res chain seq x y z
N MET A 1 18.01 18.84 -11.43
CA MET A 1 16.72 19.32 -10.86
C MET A 1 15.71 18.19 -11.00
N TYR A 2 14.94 17.91 -9.96
CA TYR A 2 13.80 17.00 -10.01
C TYR A 2 12.54 17.75 -9.55
N SER A 3 11.39 17.36 -10.12
CA SER A 3 10.07 17.80 -9.67
C SER A 3 9.20 16.55 -9.64
N LEU A 4 8.71 16.19 -8.46
CA LEU A 4 7.79 15.08 -8.31
C LEU A 4 6.36 15.62 -8.37
N VAL A 5 5.56 15.10 -9.29
CA VAL A 5 4.20 15.55 -9.55
C VAL A 5 3.24 14.43 -9.21
N TYR A 6 2.24 14.73 -8.39
CA TYR A 6 1.14 13.83 -8.08
C TYR A 6 -0.08 14.19 -8.91
N LYS A 7 -0.93 13.19 -9.20
CA LYS A 7 -2.24 13.39 -9.82
C LYS A 7 -3.29 13.34 -8.70
N SER A 8 -3.92 14.48 -8.38
CA SER A 8 -5.06 14.47 -7.46
C SER A 8 -6.26 13.76 -8.09
N ASP A 9 -7.15 13.25 -7.26
CA ASP A 9 -8.40 12.59 -7.68
C ASP A 9 -9.29 13.49 -8.55
N ASN A 10 -9.08 14.81 -8.51
CA ASN A 10 -9.79 15.80 -9.33
C ASN A 10 -9.15 16.02 -10.72
N GLY A 11 -8.18 15.20 -11.11
CA GLY A 11 -7.51 15.27 -12.42
C GLY A 11 -6.50 16.41 -12.55
N THR A 12 -6.30 17.23 -11.52
CA THR A 12 -5.25 18.25 -11.47
C THR A 12 -3.97 17.66 -10.86
N ALA A 13 -2.84 17.93 -11.52
CA ALA A 13 -1.54 17.46 -11.09
C ALA A 13 -0.81 18.58 -10.32
N SER A 14 -0.37 18.31 -9.08
CA SER A 14 0.36 19.28 -8.24
C SER A 14 1.75 18.75 -7.88
N PRO A 15 2.79 19.62 -7.87
CA PRO A 15 4.10 19.22 -7.40
C PRO A 15 4.06 19.01 -5.88
N ILE A 16 4.50 17.84 -5.41
CA ILE A 16 4.61 17.54 -3.97
C ILE A 16 5.99 17.95 -3.45
N SER A 17 7.03 17.80 -4.27
CA SER A 17 8.39 18.14 -3.89
C SER A 17 9.21 18.53 -5.12
N ASN A 18 10.08 19.52 -4.95
CA ASN A 18 11.07 19.93 -5.94
C ASN A 18 12.43 20.07 -5.28
N GLY A 19 13.49 19.88 -6.07
CA GLY A 19 14.84 20.00 -5.54
C GLY A 19 15.92 19.78 -6.58
N SER A 20 17.17 19.80 -6.11
CA SER A 20 18.34 19.52 -6.93
C SER A 20 19.23 18.49 -6.25
N LEU A 21 19.54 17.43 -6.99
CA LEU A 21 20.58 16.48 -6.63
C LEU A 21 21.87 16.86 -7.38
N THR A 22 22.98 16.85 -6.66
CA THR A 22 24.33 16.97 -7.21
C THR A 22 25.04 15.63 -7.10
N SER A 23 25.99 15.34 -8.00
CA SER A 23 26.80 14.13 -7.88
C SER A 23 27.55 14.17 -6.55
N PRO A 24 27.50 13.09 -5.73
CA PRO A 24 28.30 13.00 -4.50
C PRO A 24 29.81 12.94 -4.78
N LEU A 25 30.18 12.50 -5.99
CA LEU A 25 31.56 12.35 -6.42
C LEU A 25 31.93 13.50 -7.36
N ASN A 26 33.05 14.15 -7.06
CA ASN A 26 33.62 15.19 -7.91
C ASN A 26 33.99 14.61 -9.28
N GLU A 27 33.71 15.35 -10.35
CA GLU A 27 33.96 14.95 -11.75
C GLU A 27 33.06 13.84 -12.30
N TYR A 28 32.16 13.29 -11.49
CA TYR A 28 31.17 12.31 -11.94
C TYR A 28 29.90 13.00 -12.42
N VAL A 29 29.23 12.38 -13.40
CA VAL A 29 27.97 12.84 -13.97
C VAL A 29 26.86 11.82 -13.72
N PHE A 30 25.63 12.31 -13.56
CA PHE A 30 24.44 11.46 -13.54
C PHE A 30 24.28 10.76 -14.89
N TYR A 31 24.02 9.46 -14.85
CA TYR A 31 23.96 8.62 -16.05
C TYR A 31 22.62 7.91 -16.20
N SER A 32 22.10 7.34 -15.11
CA SER A 32 20.82 6.62 -15.10
C SER A 32 20.09 6.85 -13.78
N GLN A 33 18.75 6.82 -13.79
CA GLN A 33 17.94 7.02 -12.59
C GLN A 33 16.61 6.25 -12.68
N LYS A 34 16.08 5.86 -11.51
CA LYS A 34 14.74 5.30 -11.32
C LYS A 34 14.10 5.90 -10.08
N THR A 35 12.78 6.05 -10.13
CA THR A 35 11.97 6.53 -9.00
C THR A 35 10.94 5.47 -8.64
N PHE A 36 10.70 5.26 -7.36
CA PHE A 36 9.69 4.32 -6.89
C PHE A 36 9.01 4.82 -5.62
N SER A 37 7.77 4.35 -5.40
CA SER A 37 7.00 4.60 -4.18
C SER A 37 7.42 3.62 -3.10
N LYS A 38 7.61 4.09 -1.88
CA LYS A 38 7.83 3.29 -0.67
C LYS A 38 6.50 2.83 -0.09
N VAL A 39 6.53 1.78 0.71
CA VAL A 39 5.35 1.24 1.42
C VAL A 39 4.74 2.27 2.37
N ASP A 40 5.54 3.17 2.96
CA ASP A 40 5.04 4.24 3.83
C ASP A 40 4.47 5.46 3.08
N GLY A 41 4.22 5.32 1.78
CA GLY A 41 3.64 6.37 0.92
C GLY A 41 4.64 7.41 0.41
N GLN A 42 5.88 7.39 0.89
CA GLN A 42 6.94 8.30 0.44
C GLN A 42 7.57 7.85 -0.88
N TYR A 43 8.47 8.65 -1.45
CA TYR A 43 9.16 8.35 -2.70
C TYR A 43 10.67 8.26 -2.53
N ALA A 44 11.30 7.48 -3.39
CA ALA A 44 12.75 7.35 -3.46
C ALA A 44 13.25 7.50 -4.89
N ILE A 45 14.46 8.03 -5.03
CA ILE A 45 15.21 8.09 -6.28
C ILE A 45 16.47 7.26 -6.11
N VAL A 46 16.69 6.29 -7.00
CA VAL A 46 17.98 5.61 -7.13
C VAL A 46 18.61 6.06 -8.42
N TYR A 47 19.89 6.39 -8.38
CA TYR A 47 20.61 6.91 -9.54
C TYR A 47 22.05 6.42 -9.58
N ILE A 48 22.60 6.40 -10.78
CA ILE A 48 23.97 6.03 -11.08
C ILE A 48 24.74 7.26 -11.50
N VAL A 49 25.92 7.42 -10.92
CA VAL A 49 26.92 8.38 -11.35
C VAL A 49 28.15 7.66 -11.92
N THR A 50 28.76 8.22 -12.95
CA THR A 50 29.94 7.66 -13.63
C THR A 50 30.99 8.73 -13.90
N ASP A 51 32.25 8.32 -14.00
CA ASP A 51 33.40 9.15 -14.36
C ASP A 51 33.48 9.47 -15.86
N ARG A 52 32.55 8.96 -16.68
CA ARG A 52 32.47 9.31 -18.09
C ARG A 52 32.17 10.79 -18.28
N SER A 53 33.21 11.58 -18.42
CA SER A 53 33.15 12.75 -19.28
C SER A 53 32.80 12.25 -20.70
N LYS A 54 31.99 13.00 -21.45
CA LYS A 54 31.67 12.70 -22.87
C LYS A 54 32.89 12.83 -23.81
N SER A 55 34.11 12.60 -23.33
CA SER A 55 35.35 12.77 -24.07
C SER A 55 36.01 11.42 -24.37
N SER A 56 36.54 11.31 -25.58
CA SER A 56 37.02 10.09 -26.23
C SER A 56 38.38 9.58 -25.74
N GLU A 57 38.93 10.14 -24.65
CA GLU A 57 40.23 9.74 -24.11
C GLU A 57 40.05 9.02 -22.76
N PHE A 58 40.05 7.69 -22.82
CA PHE A 58 39.98 6.84 -21.64
C PHE A 58 41.35 6.76 -20.96
N THR A 59 41.58 7.56 -19.93
CA THR A 59 42.65 7.29 -18.96
C THR A 59 42.06 6.37 -17.87
N ILE A 60 42.49 5.11 -17.81
CA ILE A 60 41.97 4.14 -16.84
C ILE A 60 42.57 4.44 -15.45
N ASP A 61 41.81 5.10 -14.58
CA ASP A 61 42.15 5.21 -13.16
C ASP A 61 41.58 4.01 -12.39
N TYR A 62 42.45 3.07 -11.99
CA TYR A 62 42.06 1.87 -11.24
C TYR A 62 41.63 2.15 -9.80
N ASN A 63 41.93 3.34 -9.26
CA ASN A 63 41.54 3.72 -7.90
C ASN A 63 40.16 4.39 -7.83
N ARG A 64 39.53 4.62 -8.98
CA ARG A 64 38.21 5.26 -9.09
C ARG A 64 37.15 4.24 -9.50
N SER A 65 35.97 4.36 -8.89
CA SER A 65 34.82 3.54 -9.25
C SER A 65 34.37 3.89 -10.67
N LYS A 66 34.15 2.91 -11.53
CA LYS A 66 33.63 3.13 -12.89
C LYS A 66 32.19 3.64 -12.86
N PHE A 67 31.44 3.19 -11.86
CA PHE A 67 30.19 3.81 -11.46
C PHE A 67 29.92 3.62 -9.98
N SER A 68 29.06 4.48 -9.45
CA SER A 68 28.50 4.38 -8.11
C SER A 68 26.98 4.56 -8.17
N MET A 69 26.26 3.73 -7.43
CA MET A 69 24.81 3.78 -7.30
C MET A 69 24.44 4.36 -5.94
N TYR A 70 23.55 5.35 -5.95
CA TYR A 70 23.10 6.05 -4.77
C TYR A 70 21.58 6.05 -4.65
N LEU A 71 21.10 6.12 -3.42
CA LEU A 71 19.71 6.26 -3.02
C LEU A 71 19.49 7.65 -2.42
N HIS A 72 18.32 8.20 -2.69
CA HIS A 72 17.86 9.43 -2.09
C HIS A 72 16.37 9.33 -1.76
N PHE A 73 16.01 9.49 -0.48
CA PHE A 73 14.62 9.58 -0.06
C PHE A 73 14.10 11.00 -0.20
N ILE A 74 12.90 11.12 -0.76
CA ILE A 74 12.17 12.37 -0.92
C ILE A 74 11.25 12.52 0.29
N LYS A 75 11.37 13.63 1.02
CA LYS A 75 10.47 13.98 2.12
C LYS A 75 9.40 14.96 1.64
N ASP A 76 8.21 14.91 2.24
CA ASP A 76 7.06 15.76 1.92
C ASP A 76 7.18 17.23 2.38
N SER A 77 8.40 17.75 2.51
CA SER A 77 8.64 19.17 2.81
C SER A 77 9.75 19.71 1.91
N THR A 78 9.59 20.96 1.46
CA THR A 78 10.42 21.60 0.43
C THR A 78 11.90 21.81 0.82
N ASP A 79 12.32 21.51 2.05
CA ASP A 79 13.64 21.94 2.55
C ASP A 79 14.43 20.92 3.38
N GLN A 80 14.00 19.65 3.45
CA GLN A 80 14.77 18.62 4.15
C GLN A 80 15.02 17.40 3.27
N SER A 81 16.07 17.49 2.46
CA SER A 81 16.61 16.36 1.73
C SER A 81 17.15 15.31 2.71
N SER A 82 16.94 14.02 2.43
CA SER A 82 17.69 12.96 3.10
C SER A 82 19.13 12.93 2.57
N GLU A 83 20.08 12.42 3.35
CA GLU A 83 21.44 12.23 2.84
C GLU A 83 21.44 11.27 1.63
N GLN A 84 22.38 11.49 0.72
CA GLN A 84 22.59 10.58 -0.42
C GLN A 84 23.29 9.32 0.10
N ILE A 85 22.61 8.18 0.02
CA ILE A 85 23.09 6.92 0.58
C ILE A 85 23.77 6.11 -0.52
N LEU A 86 25.03 5.72 -0.32
CA LEU A 86 25.73 4.86 -1.26
C LEU A 86 25.19 3.42 -1.17
N LEU A 87 24.70 2.88 -2.28
CA LEU A 87 24.22 1.51 -2.36
C LEU A 87 25.25 0.54 -2.93
N TYR A 88 25.98 0.96 -3.97
CA TYR A 88 26.92 0.07 -4.66
C TYR A 88 28.01 0.83 -5.42
N GLN A 89 29.21 0.27 -5.50
CA GLN A 89 30.32 0.79 -6.32
C GLN A 89 30.98 -0.35 -7.08
N TYR A 90 31.45 -0.04 -8.29
CA TYR A 90 32.14 -0.99 -9.14
C TYR A 90 33.49 -0.43 -9.59
N TYR A 91 34.55 -1.21 -9.49
CA TYR A 91 35.93 -0.77 -9.77
C TYR A 91 36.64 -1.57 -10.88
N ASP A 92 36.20 -2.81 -11.14
CA ASP A 92 37.05 -3.82 -11.76
C ASP A 92 37.40 -3.52 -13.22
N SER A 93 36.41 -3.54 -14.12
CA SER A 93 36.62 -3.44 -15.56
C SER A 93 36.04 -2.14 -16.12
N PRO A 94 36.67 -1.53 -17.13
CA PRO A 94 36.05 -0.42 -17.83
C PRO A 94 34.76 -0.87 -18.53
N LEU A 95 33.80 0.05 -18.62
CA LEU A 95 32.45 -0.23 -19.09
C LEU A 95 32.20 0.37 -20.47
N ILE A 96 31.36 -0.30 -21.27
CA ILE A 96 30.69 0.23 -22.47
C ILE A 96 29.38 0.93 -22.08
N ASP A 97 28.64 0.42 -21.09
CA ASP A 97 27.39 1.04 -20.62
C ASP A 97 27.02 0.60 -19.20
N VAL A 98 26.16 1.36 -18.52
CA VAL A 98 25.57 1.00 -17.22
C VAL A 98 24.24 1.71 -17.00
N PHE A 99 23.18 1.00 -16.63
CA PHE A 99 21.88 1.63 -16.38
C PHE A 99 21.06 0.87 -15.34
N LEU A 100 20.13 1.59 -14.71
CA LEU A 100 19.12 1.01 -13.84
C LEU A 100 17.98 0.48 -14.70
N THR A 101 17.70 -0.80 -14.54
CA THR A 101 16.64 -1.49 -15.26
C THR A 101 15.30 -1.27 -14.57
N ASP A 102 15.25 -1.52 -13.26
CA ASP A 102 14.07 -1.20 -12.47
C ASP A 102 14.37 -1.07 -10.97
N CYS A 103 13.45 -0.44 -10.23
CA CYS A 103 13.49 -0.36 -8.77
C CYS A 103 12.07 -0.41 -8.19
N GLU A 104 11.87 -1.17 -7.12
CA GLU A 104 10.56 -1.35 -6.51
C GLU A 104 10.67 -1.52 -4.99
N ALA A 105 9.67 -1.01 -4.26
CA ALA A 105 9.50 -1.25 -2.84
C ALA A 105 8.64 -2.50 -2.60
N GLY A 106 8.72 -3.04 -1.38
CA GLY A 106 7.73 -4.01 -0.94
C GLY A 106 8.04 -5.46 -1.29
N PHE A 107 9.32 -5.82 -1.43
CA PHE A 107 9.68 -7.19 -1.79
C PHE A 107 9.37 -8.19 -0.67
N ASN A 108 8.55 -9.23 -0.90
CA ASN A 108 8.85 -10.50 -0.24
C ASN A 108 8.49 -11.75 -1.04
N SER A 109 9.37 -12.75 -0.93
CA SER A 109 9.03 -14.18 -0.99
C SER A 109 9.19 -14.77 0.42
N LEU A 110 8.67 -14.04 1.41
CA LEU A 110 9.07 -13.99 2.82
C LEU A 110 10.51 -13.49 3.16
N GLY A 111 11.04 -12.58 2.32
CA GLY A 111 12.16 -11.63 2.59
C GLY A 111 11.74 -10.18 2.93
N LEU A 112 10.47 -10.04 3.31
CA LEU A 112 9.80 -9.14 4.28
C LEU A 112 9.78 -7.63 4.13
N GLN A 113 9.82 -7.13 2.90
CA GLN A 113 9.73 -5.73 2.49
C GLN A 113 11.04 -4.99 2.67
N SER A 114 11.97 -5.35 1.80
CA SER A 114 13.06 -4.47 1.39
C SER A 114 12.74 -3.79 0.06
N ASN A 115 13.53 -2.79 -0.28
CA ASN A 115 13.58 -2.23 -1.62
C ASN A 115 14.56 -3.04 -2.46
N ILE A 116 14.27 -3.20 -3.75
CA ILE A 116 15.18 -3.85 -4.69
C ILE A 116 15.38 -2.98 -5.92
N CYS A 117 16.62 -2.95 -6.41
CA CYS A 117 16.94 -2.37 -7.70
C CYS A 117 17.71 -3.38 -8.54
N PHE A 118 17.41 -3.38 -9.83
CA PHE A 118 18.12 -4.13 -10.86
C PHE A 118 18.94 -3.16 -11.69
N LEU A 119 20.20 -3.51 -11.91
CA LEU A 119 21.12 -2.74 -12.74
C LEU A 119 21.79 -3.65 -13.74
N THR A 120 21.98 -3.12 -14.95
CA THR A 120 22.67 -3.79 -16.04
C THR A 120 23.91 -2.99 -16.39
N TYR A 121 25.05 -3.66 -16.53
CA TYR A 121 26.27 -3.02 -17.04
C TYR A 121 26.97 -3.91 -18.06
N ILE A 122 27.61 -3.25 -19.03
CA ILE A 122 28.31 -3.90 -20.14
C ILE A 122 29.78 -3.52 -20.03
N THR A 123 30.66 -4.52 -20.01
CA THR A 123 32.13 -4.36 -19.95
C THR A 123 32.74 -4.27 -21.35
N LEU A 124 33.99 -3.79 -21.46
CA LEU A 124 34.68 -3.62 -22.76
C LEU A 124 34.88 -4.92 -23.57
N ASP A 125 34.87 -6.07 -22.92
CA ASP A 125 34.86 -7.40 -23.56
C ASP A 125 33.47 -7.79 -24.11
N ALA A 126 32.53 -6.85 -24.14
CA ALA A 126 31.15 -7.03 -24.57
C ALA A 126 30.37 -8.06 -23.73
N MET A 127 30.76 -8.26 -22.47
CA MET A 127 29.96 -9.04 -21.51
C MET A 127 28.93 -8.15 -20.82
N GLU A 128 27.68 -8.61 -20.79
CA GLU A 128 26.57 -7.97 -20.08
C GLU A 128 26.34 -8.67 -18.75
N TYR A 129 26.27 -7.89 -17.67
CA TYR A 129 26.02 -8.35 -16.31
C TYR A 129 24.74 -7.76 -15.79
N ILE A 130 23.87 -8.61 -15.26
CA ILE A 130 22.63 -8.20 -14.60
C ILE A 130 22.78 -8.46 -13.10
N LYS A 131 22.75 -7.40 -12.30
CA LYS A 131 22.91 -7.41 -10.85
C LYS A 131 21.67 -6.87 -10.16
N PHE A 132 21.35 -7.42 -9.00
CA PHE A 132 20.34 -6.85 -8.10
C PHE A 132 20.99 -6.40 -6.80
N VAL A 133 20.42 -5.36 -6.20
CA VAL A 133 20.79 -4.87 -4.87
C VAL A 133 19.51 -4.68 -4.05
N ARG A 134 19.44 -5.37 -2.92
CA ARG A 134 18.38 -5.27 -1.92
C ARG A 134 18.85 -4.43 -0.74
N PHE A 135 17.99 -3.52 -0.31
CA PHE A 135 18.30 -2.59 0.76
C PHE A 135 17.07 -2.23 1.58
N SER A 136 17.28 -1.86 2.84
CA SER A 136 16.21 -1.48 3.76
C SER A 136 15.57 -0.13 3.39
N SER A 137 14.43 0.20 3.98
CA SER A 137 13.84 1.55 3.94
C SER A 137 14.71 2.62 4.62
N SER A 138 15.78 2.22 5.31
CA SER A 138 16.83 3.13 5.79
C SER A 138 18.04 3.23 4.84
N GLY A 139 18.07 2.46 3.75
CA GLY A 139 19.17 2.43 2.78
C GLY A 139 20.31 1.48 3.11
N SER A 140 20.18 0.63 4.14
CA SER A 140 21.19 -0.37 4.49
C SER A 140 21.15 -1.54 3.52
N ILE A 141 22.30 -1.97 2.98
CA ILE A 141 22.36 -3.12 2.08
C ILE A 141 22.06 -4.41 2.84
N ILE A 142 21.09 -5.16 2.35
CA ILE A 142 20.66 -6.45 2.91
C ILE A 142 21.29 -7.59 2.11
N GLN A 143 21.26 -7.47 0.77
CA GLN A 143 21.77 -8.51 -0.12
C GLN A 143 22.10 -7.93 -1.48
N GLU A 144 23.08 -8.51 -2.16
CA GLU A 144 23.32 -8.31 -3.58
C GLU A 144 23.64 -9.63 -4.27
N GLY A 145 23.45 -9.68 -5.59
CA GLY A 145 23.73 -10.89 -6.36
C GLY A 145 23.61 -10.70 -7.87
N PHE A 146 24.07 -11.69 -8.62
CA PHE A 146 24.02 -11.71 -10.07
C PHE A 146 22.88 -12.61 -10.56
N LEU A 147 22.10 -12.13 -11.53
CA LEU A 147 20.99 -12.89 -12.13
C LEU A 147 21.42 -13.65 -13.39
N SER A 148 22.25 -13.02 -14.21
CA SER A 148 22.81 -13.63 -15.42
C SER A 148 24.04 -12.86 -15.92
N THR A 149 24.85 -13.57 -16.70
CA THR A 149 25.93 -13.01 -17.51
C THR A 149 25.71 -13.42 -18.96
N ARG A 150 25.68 -12.47 -19.89
CA ARG A 150 25.42 -12.74 -21.32
C ARG A 150 26.58 -12.22 -22.15
N SER A 151 26.97 -12.98 -23.16
CA SER A 151 27.92 -12.49 -24.16
C SER A 151 27.16 -11.67 -25.21
N ASN A 152 27.44 -10.37 -25.30
CA ASN A 152 26.87 -9.51 -26.34
C ASN A 152 27.64 -9.72 -27.66
N THR A 153 27.59 -10.94 -28.19
CA THR A 153 28.21 -11.27 -29.49
C THR A 153 27.27 -10.85 -30.63
N SER A 154 27.02 -9.55 -30.75
CA SER A 154 26.28 -8.96 -31.87
C SER A 154 27.24 -8.56 -33.01
N PHE A 155 27.94 -9.54 -33.60
CA PHE A 155 28.69 -9.33 -34.84
C PHE A 155 28.42 -10.44 -35.85
N GLN A 156 27.15 -10.60 -36.23
CA GLN A 156 26.68 -10.83 -37.62
C GLN A 156 25.16 -11.04 -37.60
N ASN A 157 24.42 -10.18 -38.31
CA ASN A 157 22.96 -10.01 -38.31
C ASN A 157 22.40 -9.47 -36.98
N THR A 158 22.15 -8.16 -36.94
CA THR A 158 21.94 -7.34 -35.74
C THR A 158 20.76 -7.85 -34.89
N ILE A 159 21.11 -8.51 -33.79
CA ILE A 159 20.23 -8.85 -32.67
C ILE A 159 20.52 -7.83 -31.57
N VAL A 160 19.51 -7.04 -31.17
CA VAL A 160 19.58 -6.27 -29.94
C VAL A 160 18.71 -7.01 -28.93
N GLU A 161 19.27 -7.31 -27.76
CA GLU A 161 18.51 -7.83 -26.63
C GLU A 161 18.37 -6.75 -25.56
N SER A 162 17.16 -6.56 -25.03
CA SER A 162 16.97 -5.77 -23.81
C SER A 162 16.23 -6.60 -22.76
N VAL A 163 16.56 -6.37 -21.50
CA VAL A 163 16.02 -7.13 -20.37
C VAL A 163 15.38 -6.18 -19.38
N TYR A 164 14.15 -6.47 -18.99
CA TYR A 164 13.45 -5.79 -17.90
C TYR A 164 13.05 -6.80 -16.83
N PHE A 165 12.94 -6.34 -15.59
CA PHE A 165 12.51 -7.15 -14.47
C PHE A 165 11.27 -6.53 -13.87
N GLY A 166 10.33 -7.38 -13.44
CA GLY A 166 9.24 -6.96 -12.59
C GLY A 166 9.09 -7.93 -11.42
N ILE A 167 8.80 -7.39 -10.24
CA ILE A 167 8.56 -8.21 -9.05
C ILE A 167 7.10 -8.62 -9.02
N LEU A 168 6.84 -9.85 -8.58
CA LEU A 168 5.50 -10.37 -8.44
C LEU A 168 5.02 -10.17 -6.99
N PRO A 169 3.88 -9.49 -6.76
CA PRO A 169 3.33 -9.24 -5.43
C PRO A 169 3.21 -10.47 -4.51
N TYR A 170 2.90 -11.65 -5.05
CA TYR A 170 2.81 -12.91 -4.30
C TYR A 170 4.05 -13.80 -4.42
N GLY A 171 5.20 -13.18 -4.68
CA GLY A 171 6.50 -13.80 -4.70
C GLY A 171 7.00 -14.17 -6.09
N GLY A 172 8.33 -14.19 -6.20
CA GLY A 172 9.04 -14.42 -7.45
C GLY A 172 9.29 -13.12 -8.22
N ALA A 173 9.86 -13.26 -9.41
CA ALA A 173 10.08 -12.18 -10.35
C ALA A 173 9.87 -12.69 -11.78
N ILE A 174 9.53 -11.77 -12.67
CA ILE A 174 9.49 -12.04 -14.10
C ILE A 174 10.58 -11.24 -14.80
N GLU A 175 11.26 -11.93 -15.71
CA GLU A 175 12.24 -11.36 -16.62
C GLU A 175 11.61 -11.23 -18.02
N PHE A 176 11.53 -10.00 -18.52
CA PHE A 176 11.07 -9.68 -19.86
C PHE A 176 12.28 -9.55 -20.78
N ASN A 177 12.47 -10.51 -21.67
CA ASN A 177 13.54 -10.50 -22.67
C ASN A 177 12.98 -10.06 -24.01
N PHE A 178 13.58 -9.03 -24.59
CA PHE A 178 13.19 -8.51 -25.90
C PHE A 178 14.30 -8.76 -26.90
N THR A 179 14.06 -9.60 -27.89
CA THR A 179 15.01 -9.85 -28.97
C THR A 179 14.52 -9.18 -30.24
N TYR A 180 15.31 -8.26 -30.79
CA TYR A 180 15.01 -7.55 -32.04
C TYR A 180 15.81 -8.14 -33.19
N TYR A 181 15.15 -8.60 -34.25
CA TYR A 181 15.82 -9.12 -35.45
C TYR A 181 15.83 -8.08 -36.57
N ASN A 182 17.02 -7.77 -37.08
CA ASN A 182 17.16 -6.99 -38.30
C ASN A 182 17.03 -7.91 -39.52
N SER A 183 15.82 -8.04 -40.07
CA SER A 183 15.62 -8.63 -41.40
C SER A 183 15.65 -7.51 -42.45
N SER A 184 16.41 -7.73 -43.52
CA SER A 184 16.65 -6.76 -44.60
C SER A 184 15.37 -6.04 -45.07
N LEU A 185 15.44 -4.69 -45.09
CA LEU A 185 14.44 -3.73 -45.60
C LEU A 185 13.10 -3.71 -44.83
N TYR A 186 13.08 -2.89 -43.77
CA TYR A 186 11.90 -2.29 -43.11
C TYR A 186 11.04 -3.15 -42.16
N ASN A 187 11.36 -4.43 -41.93
CA ASN A 187 10.60 -5.27 -41.00
C ASN A 187 11.44 -5.69 -39.78
N PHE A 188 11.28 -4.97 -38.67
CA PHE A 188 11.71 -5.42 -37.34
C PHE A 188 10.68 -6.40 -36.79
N SER A 189 11.04 -7.67 -36.66
CA SER A 189 10.30 -8.59 -35.79
C SER A 189 10.95 -8.55 -34.41
N SER A 190 10.16 -8.27 -33.38
CA SER A 190 10.60 -8.46 -31.99
C SER A 190 9.92 -9.66 -31.38
N ILE A 191 10.69 -10.34 -30.54
CA ILE A 191 10.24 -11.47 -29.73
C ILE A 191 10.28 -11.01 -28.28
N LEU A 192 9.13 -11.05 -27.61
CA LEU A 192 9.09 -11.00 -26.15
C LEU A 192 9.09 -12.42 -25.61
N THR A 193 10.08 -12.72 -24.78
CA THR A 193 10.15 -13.96 -24.00
C THR A 193 10.04 -13.62 -22.52
N LEU A 194 9.04 -14.23 -21.88
CA LEU A 194 8.83 -14.13 -20.44
C LEU A 194 9.52 -15.31 -19.77
N GLN A 195 10.25 -15.04 -18.68
CA GLN A 195 10.86 -16.06 -17.84
C GLN A 195 10.53 -15.81 -16.37
N PHE A 196 9.89 -16.78 -15.74
CA PHE A 196 9.60 -16.76 -14.31
C PHE A 196 10.82 -17.17 -13.50
N ARG A 197 10.96 -16.55 -12.33
CA ARG A 197 11.97 -16.86 -11.33
C ARG A 197 11.30 -16.91 -9.96
N SER A 198 11.13 -18.11 -9.40
CA SER A 198 10.59 -18.25 -8.04
C SER A 198 11.54 -17.69 -6.98
N ASN A 199 12.84 -17.72 -7.24
CA ASN A 199 13.88 -17.11 -6.42
C ASN A 199 14.89 -16.40 -7.33
N LEU A 200 15.34 -15.20 -6.92
CA LEU A 200 16.32 -14.43 -7.68
C LEU A 200 17.68 -15.15 -7.81
N ASN A 201 18.03 -16.00 -6.84
CA ASN A 201 19.35 -16.66 -6.80
C ASN A 201 19.37 -18.05 -7.47
N THR A 202 18.22 -18.65 -7.82
CA THR A 202 18.15 -19.99 -8.40
C THR A 202 17.20 -20.02 -9.61
N ILE A 203 17.69 -20.52 -10.73
CA ILE A 203 16.90 -20.72 -11.96
C ILE A 203 16.20 -22.09 -11.83
N SER A 204 15.10 -22.17 -11.09
CA SER A 204 14.39 -23.44 -10.90
C SER A 204 13.14 -23.60 -11.77
N ASP A 205 12.48 -22.51 -12.17
CA ASP A 205 11.10 -22.59 -12.69
C ASP A 205 10.93 -21.80 -14.00
N ILE A 206 11.31 -22.40 -15.13
CA ILE A 206 11.31 -21.70 -16.41
C ILE A 206 9.98 -21.94 -17.16
N LEU A 207 9.01 -21.05 -16.97
CA LEU A 207 7.88 -20.90 -17.89
C LEU A 207 8.28 -19.98 -19.04
N PHE A 208 8.31 -20.49 -20.28
CA PHE A 208 8.59 -19.72 -21.49
C PHE A 208 7.31 -19.41 -22.26
N GLN A 209 6.97 -18.13 -22.37
CA GLN A 209 5.95 -17.66 -23.30
C GLN A 209 6.57 -16.68 -24.30
N THR A 210 6.38 -16.98 -25.59
CA THR A 210 6.94 -16.21 -26.70
C THR A 210 5.84 -15.47 -27.45
N ILE A 211 5.97 -14.14 -27.54
CA ILE A 211 5.05 -13.29 -28.30
C ILE A 211 5.83 -12.66 -29.46
N ASN A 212 5.47 -13.04 -30.69
CA ASN A 212 6.04 -12.48 -31.91
C ASN A 212 5.29 -11.19 -32.28
N ALA A 213 5.68 -10.06 -31.69
CA ALA A 213 5.05 -8.76 -31.92
C ALA A 213 5.89 -7.61 -31.37
N ASN A 214 5.63 -6.39 -31.86
CA ASN A 214 6.23 -5.18 -31.29
C ASN A 214 5.55 -4.81 -29.99
N LEU A 215 6.27 -4.96 -28.88
CA LEU A 215 5.80 -4.48 -27.60
C LEU A 215 5.59 -2.96 -27.63
N VAL A 216 4.44 -2.54 -27.12
CA VAL A 216 4.12 -1.14 -26.85
C VAL A 216 4.35 -0.82 -25.38
N SER A 217 3.88 -1.68 -24.48
CA SER A 217 4.00 -1.50 -23.04
C SER A 217 3.70 -2.81 -22.30
N GLN A 218 4.15 -2.90 -21.05
CA GLN A 218 3.95 -4.03 -20.17
C GLN A 218 3.84 -3.58 -18.72
N GLY A 219 3.29 -4.44 -17.88
CA GLY A 219 3.31 -4.26 -16.44
C GLY A 219 2.74 -5.47 -15.72
N ILE A 220 2.66 -5.34 -14.40
CA ILE A 220 2.21 -6.38 -13.48
C ILE A 220 1.05 -5.78 -12.68
N PHE A 221 -0.04 -6.51 -12.59
CA PHE A 221 -1.14 -6.19 -11.68
C PHE A 221 -0.85 -6.75 -10.29
N ASP A 222 -1.51 -6.17 -9.28
CA ASP A 222 -1.40 -6.58 -7.87
C ASP A 222 -1.72 -8.06 -7.63
N ASN A 223 -2.41 -8.72 -8.59
CA ASN A 223 -2.82 -10.11 -8.50
C ASN A 223 -1.82 -11.14 -9.08
N ASN A 224 -0.56 -10.76 -9.36
CA ASN A 224 0.43 -11.51 -10.15
C ASN A 224 0.08 -11.68 -11.65
N THR A 225 -0.97 -11.03 -12.17
CA THR A 225 -1.26 -11.08 -13.62
C THR A 225 -0.38 -10.09 -14.37
N ILE A 226 0.37 -10.59 -15.35
CA ILE A 226 1.14 -9.76 -16.28
C ILE A 226 0.21 -9.28 -17.38
N TRP A 227 0.28 -7.99 -17.73
CA TRP A 227 -0.35 -7.46 -18.93
C TRP A 227 0.70 -7.02 -19.94
N VAL A 228 0.43 -7.31 -21.20
CA VAL A 228 1.32 -7.00 -22.32
C VAL A 228 0.49 -6.37 -23.42
N VAL A 229 0.84 -5.13 -23.79
CA VAL A 229 0.31 -4.44 -24.96
C VAL A 229 1.29 -4.60 -26.11
N TYR A 230 0.85 -5.20 -27.20
CA TYR A 230 1.70 -5.46 -28.36
C TYR A 230 0.99 -5.15 -29.67
N SER A 231 1.76 -4.77 -30.70
CA SER A 231 1.26 -4.62 -32.06
C SER A 231 1.73 -5.78 -32.94
N PRO A 232 0.79 -6.56 -33.53
CA PRO A 232 1.13 -7.69 -34.39
C PRO A 232 1.66 -7.26 -35.77
N LYS A 233 1.61 -5.97 -36.12
CA LYS A 233 2.18 -5.43 -37.36
C LYS A 233 3.29 -4.44 -37.06
N VAL A 234 4.41 -4.62 -37.77
CA VAL A 234 5.57 -3.72 -37.69
C VAL A 234 5.14 -2.30 -38.06
N ASN A 235 5.53 -1.30 -37.24
CA ASN A 235 5.32 0.13 -37.47
C ASN A 235 3.88 0.67 -37.47
N THR A 236 2.90 -0.03 -36.91
CA THR A 236 1.53 0.52 -36.72
C THR A 236 1.03 0.35 -35.30
N PHE A 237 0.79 1.45 -34.57
CA PHE A 237 0.15 1.43 -33.25
C PHE A 237 -1.37 1.19 -33.33
N ASN A 238 -1.97 1.39 -34.51
CA ASN A 238 -3.42 1.40 -34.74
C ASN A 238 -4.11 0.03 -34.58
N ASN A 239 -3.38 -1.06 -34.28
CA ASN A 239 -3.92 -2.41 -34.07
C ASN A 239 -3.32 -3.09 -32.83
N SER A 240 -2.99 -2.30 -31.80
CA SER A 240 -2.44 -2.84 -30.55
C SER A 240 -3.45 -3.78 -29.89
N LYS A 241 -2.97 -4.93 -29.45
CA LYS A 241 -3.71 -5.92 -28.66
C LYS A 241 -3.17 -5.94 -27.24
N ILE A 242 -4.04 -6.28 -26.31
CA ILE A 242 -3.67 -6.52 -24.92
C ILE A 242 -3.86 -8.01 -24.66
N THR A 243 -2.87 -8.63 -24.04
CA THR A 243 -3.00 -9.99 -23.48
C THR A 243 -2.63 -9.94 -22.01
N THR A 244 -3.26 -10.82 -21.23
CA THR A 244 -2.95 -11.02 -19.83
C THR A 244 -2.46 -12.45 -19.62
N ILE A 245 -1.56 -12.63 -18.66
CA ILE A 245 -0.97 -13.92 -18.31
C ILE A 245 -0.96 -14.01 -16.79
N ASP A 246 -1.73 -14.95 -16.25
CA ASP A 246 -1.81 -15.18 -14.81
C ASP A 246 -0.60 -15.99 -14.37
N MET A 247 0.16 -15.46 -13.41
CA MET A 247 1.33 -16.12 -12.84
C MET A 247 0.98 -16.79 -11.52
N GLU A 248 1.71 -17.87 -11.19
CA GLU A 248 1.53 -18.60 -9.94
C GLU A 248 1.81 -17.71 -8.72
N HIS A 249 1.05 -17.94 -7.64
CA HIS A 249 1.31 -17.36 -6.32
C HIS A 249 2.23 -18.30 -5.56
N ILE A 250 3.42 -17.84 -5.20
CA ILE A 250 4.35 -18.64 -4.38
C ILE A 250 3.90 -18.63 -2.91
N TYR A 251 3.30 -17.51 -2.48
CA TYR A 251 2.82 -17.31 -1.11
C TYR A 251 1.32 -17.08 -1.10
N ASN A 252 0.67 -17.62 -0.08
CA ASN A 252 -0.75 -17.40 0.17
C ASN A 252 -0.93 -16.09 0.93
N ASP A 253 -1.91 -15.30 0.50
CA ASP A 253 -2.33 -14.06 1.14
C ASP A 253 -3.56 -14.23 2.04
N TYR A 254 -4.10 -15.46 2.09
CA TYR A 254 -5.30 -15.84 2.82
C TYR A 254 -6.52 -14.96 2.48
N GLY A 255 -6.52 -14.36 1.28
CA GLY A 255 -7.57 -13.46 0.79
C GLY A 255 -7.48 -12.02 1.32
N TYR A 256 -6.42 -11.64 2.03
CA TYR A 256 -6.21 -10.27 2.51
C TYR A 256 -5.50 -9.36 1.50
N GLU A 257 -5.13 -9.88 0.32
CA GLU A 257 -4.27 -9.20 -0.66
C GLU A 257 -2.94 -8.74 -0.03
N ASN A 258 -2.51 -9.45 1.01
CA ASN A 258 -1.33 -9.15 1.79
C ASN A 258 -0.72 -10.43 2.36
N VAL A 259 0.40 -10.84 1.77
CA VAL A 259 1.16 -12.04 2.18
C VAL A 259 1.71 -11.99 3.61
N ALA A 260 1.71 -10.81 4.25
CA ALA A 260 2.15 -10.68 5.63
C ALA A 260 1.08 -11.15 6.64
N ILE A 261 -0.18 -11.22 6.24
CA ILE A 261 -1.30 -11.53 7.13
C ILE A 261 -1.59 -13.02 7.06
N LEU A 262 -1.43 -13.71 8.19
CA LEU A 262 -1.70 -15.14 8.30
C LEU A 262 -3.16 -15.43 8.66
N SER A 263 -3.74 -14.57 9.51
CA SER A 263 -5.14 -14.69 9.94
C SER A 263 -5.60 -13.40 10.61
N SER A 264 -6.91 -13.27 10.79
CA SER A 264 -7.49 -12.20 11.59
C SER A 264 -8.71 -12.67 12.36
N TYR A 265 -9.11 -11.87 13.34
CA TYR A 265 -10.42 -11.89 13.94
C TYR A 265 -10.95 -10.45 13.96
N PRO A 266 -12.18 -10.21 13.51
CA PRO A 266 -13.07 -11.15 12.81
C PRO A 266 -12.50 -11.60 11.46
N THR A 267 -12.75 -12.84 11.03
CA THR A 267 -12.28 -13.31 9.72
C THR A 267 -13.02 -12.61 8.56
N LEU A 268 -12.49 -12.70 7.35
CA LEU A 268 -13.17 -12.22 6.14
C LEU A 268 -14.62 -12.74 6.06
N ASN A 269 -15.56 -11.84 5.77
CA ASN A 269 -16.99 -12.09 5.62
C ASN A 269 -17.67 -12.69 6.86
N MET A 270 -17.06 -12.58 8.04
CA MET A 270 -17.64 -13.06 9.29
C MET A 270 -18.82 -12.20 9.71
N THR A 271 -19.87 -12.85 10.24
CA THR A 271 -20.91 -12.15 11.01
C THR A 271 -20.45 -11.98 12.46
N ILE A 272 -20.13 -10.76 12.87
CA ILE A 272 -19.63 -10.44 14.21
C ILE A 272 -20.77 -10.31 15.21
N SER A 273 -20.60 -10.86 16.41
CA SER A 273 -21.60 -10.66 17.45
C SER A 273 -21.68 -9.18 17.85
N LEU A 274 -22.86 -8.72 18.25
CA LEU A 274 -23.06 -7.41 18.89
C LEU A 274 -22.47 -7.36 20.31
N SER A 275 -21.69 -8.37 20.72
CA SER A 275 -21.07 -8.44 22.03
C SER A 275 -20.01 -7.36 22.17
N TYR A 276 -20.06 -6.68 23.31
CA TYR A 276 -19.26 -5.52 23.65
C TYR A 276 -17.75 -5.78 23.84
N ASN A 277 -17.32 -7.06 23.84
CA ASN A 277 -15.92 -7.46 24.00
C ASN A 277 -15.26 -7.92 22.68
N SER A 278 -15.82 -7.53 21.55
CA SER A 278 -15.26 -7.87 20.24
C SER A 278 -13.96 -7.09 20.02
N GLN A 279 -12.85 -7.81 19.90
CA GLN A 279 -11.54 -7.24 19.58
C GLN A 279 -11.23 -7.46 18.10
N ILE A 280 -10.41 -6.59 17.51
CA ILE A 280 -9.79 -6.85 16.21
C ILE A 280 -8.38 -7.37 16.46
N ASN A 281 -8.13 -8.59 16.01
CA ASN A 281 -6.83 -9.22 16.07
C ASN A 281 -6.33 -9.50 14.65
N ILE A 282 -5.07 -9.15 14.37
CA ILE A 282 -4.40 -9.48 13.12
C ILE A 282 -3.15 -10.28 13.48
N THR A 283 -3.06 -11.50 12.95
CA THR A 283 -1.88 -12.35 13.13
C THR A 283 -0.97 -12.18 11.93
N LEU A 284 0.25 -11.72 12.18
CA LEU A 284 1.27 -11.51 11.17
C LEU A 284 2.31 -12.61 11.24
N TYR A 285 2.97 -12.90 10.12
CA TYR A 285 3.97 -13.96 10.06
C TYR A 285 5.28 -13.63 10.80
N ALA A 286 5.54 -12.34 11.13
CA ALA A 286 6.74 -11.89 11.85
C ALA A 286 6.41 -11.07 13.11
N PRO A 287 7.36 -10.97 14.06
CA PRO A 287 7.26 -10.05 15.19
C PRO A 287 7.21 -8.59 14.74
N ILE A 288 6.33 -7.80 15.37
CA ILE A 288 6.04 -6.43 14.96
C ILE A 288 6.15 -5.41 16.09
N VAL A 289 6.22 -4.13 15.69
CA VAL A 289 5.99 -2.95 16.51
C VAL A 289 4.94 -2.06 15.84
N LEU A 290 4.18 -1.31 16.65
CA LEU A 290 3.21 -0.33 16.14
C LEU A 290 3.93 0.79 15.38
N SER A 291 3.24 1.35 14.39
CA SER A 291 3.75 2.42 13.54
C SER A 291 2.64 3.45 13.26
N ALA A 292 2.77 4.24 12.19
CA ALA A 292 1.98 5.43 11.95
C ALA A 292 0.62 5.19 11.26
N GLY A 293 0.45 4.06 10.55
CA GLY A 293 -0.81 3.74 9.87
C GLY A 293 -1.91 3.35 10.86
N ASN A 294 -3.16 3.68 10.52
CA ASN A 294 -4.31 3.41 11.37
C ASN A 294 -5.05 2.15 10.94
N ILE A 295 -5.86 1.63 11.87
CA ILE A 295 -6.93 0.67 11.57
C ILE A 295 -8.24 1.42 11.69
N SER A 296 -8.99 1.49 10.59
CA SER A 296 -10.23 2.24 10.49
C SER A 296 -11.39 1.30 10.19
N ILE A 297 -12.53 1.55 10.81
CA ILE A 297 -13.76 0.77 10.60
C ILE A 297 -14.81 1.72 10.04
N TYR A 298 -15.42 1.31 8.93
CA TYR A 298 -16.49 2.04 8.27
C TYR A 298 -17.74 1.19 8.20
N GLN A 299 -18.90 1.80 8.43
CA GLN A 299 -20.17 1.22 8.01
C GLN A 299 -20.35 1.52 6.52
N THR A 300 -20.76 0.52 5.74
CA THR A 300 -21.11 0.69 4.34
C THR A 300 -22.62 0.83 4.20
N ASP A 301 -23.08 1.88 3.54
CA ASP A 301 -24.51 2.00 3.17
C ASP A 301 -24.83 1.20 1.89
N ASN A 302 -26.12 1.12 1.53
CA ASN A 302 -26.57 0.42 0.31
C ASN A 302 -26.03 1.03 -1.00
N SER A 303 -25.39 2.20 -0.94
CA SER A 303 -24.76 2.89 -2.07
C SER A 303 -23.22 2.79 -2.03
N ASN A 304 -22.66 1.95 -1.15
CA ASN A 304 -21.22 1.79 -0.88
C ASN A 304 -20.52 3.06 -0.38
N ASN A 305 -21.25 4.03 0.18
CA ASN A 305 -20.61 5.15 0.86
C ASN A 305 -20.05 4.68 2.22
N LEU A 306 -18.87 5.20 2.56
CA LEU A 306 -18.22 4.92 3.84
C LEU A 306 -18.69 5.93 4.89
N LEU A 307 -19.32 5.41 5.93
CA LEU A 307 -19.77 6.18 7.08
C LEU A 307 -18.91 5.80 8.28
N LEU A 308 -18.35 6.78 8.98
CA LEU A 308 -17.64 6.52 10.23
C LEU A 308 -18.69 6.18 11.32
N PRO A 309 -18.73 4.95 11.85
CA PRO A 309 -19.78 4.56 12.77
C PRO A 309 -19.46 5.07 14.19
N LEU A 310 -20.45 5.69 14.84
CA LEU A 310 -20.36 5.99 16.28
C LEU A 310 -20.61 4.73 17.11
N LEU A 311 -21.55 3.88 16.68
CA LEU A 311 -21.95 2.63 17.33
C LEU A 311 -22.19 1.52 16.28
N ILE A 312 -22.03 0.26 16.71
CA ILE A 312 -22.30 -0.92 15.87
C ILE A 312 -23.82 -1.10 15.76
N LYS A 313 -24.32 -1.21 14.54
CA LYS A 313 -25.73 -1.40 14.18
C LYS A 313 -25.97 -2.84 13.76
N ILE A 314 -27.19 -3.32 13.96
CA ILE A 314 -27.62 -4.63 13.45
C ILE A 314 -27.85 -4.60 11.95
N ASN A 315 -27.87 -5.78 11.32
CA ASN A 315 -28.13 -5.97 9.89
C ASN A 315 -27.36 -4.96 9.02
N SER A 316 -26.10 -4.71 9.40
CA SER A 316 -25.24 -3.69 8.82
C SER A 316 -23.92 -4.32 8.42
N ASP A 317 -23.42 -3.84 7.29
CA ASP A 317 -22.15 -4.24 6.71
C ASP A 317 -21.08 -3.23 7.13
N TYR A 318 -19.91 -3.77 7.45
CA TYR A 318 -18.76 -3.01 7.91
C TYR A 318 -17.53 -3.40 7.12
N MET A 319 -16.67 -2.43 6.92
CA MET A 319 -15.40 -2.59 6.24
C MET A 319 -14.27 -2.16 7.17
N ILE A 320 -13.28 -3.02 7.29
CA ILE A 320 -12.07 -2.76 8.08
C ILE A 320 -10.97 -2.42 7.08
N ILE A 321 -10.47 -1.19 7.16
CA ILE A 321 -9.33 -0.73 6.38
C ILE A 321 -8.13 -0.70 7.31
N VAL A 322 -7.02 -1.24 6.85
CA VAL A 322 -5.75 -1.15 7.56
C VAL A 322 -4.82 -0.35 6.66
N ASP A 323 -4.32 0.78 7.14
CA ASP A 323 -3.41 1.61 6.37
C ASP A 323 -2.07 0.91 6.16
N ASP A 324 -1.38 1.23 5.08
CA ASP A 324 0.02 0.87 4.95
C ASP A 324 0.83 1.48 6.12
N ASN A 325 1.92 0.81 6.50
CA ASN A 325 2.79 1.22 7.60
C ASN A 325 2.04 1.32 8.95
N PHE A 326 0.95 0.57 9.16
CA PHE A 326 0.29 0.43 10.47
C PHE A 326 1.18 -0.26 11.51
N VAL A 327 2.04 -1.17 11.05
CA VAL A 327 3.05 -1.85 11.84
C VAL A 327 4.35 -1.95 11.06
N ARG A 328 5.43 -2.20 11.80
CA ARG A 328 6.75 -2.50 11.24
C ARG A 328 7.27 -3.80 11.78
N ALA A 329 8.04 -4.52 10.99
CA ALA A 329 8.78 -5.67 11.49
C ALA A 329 9.82 -5.24 12.53
N LEU A 330 9.84 -5.93 13.67
CA LEU A 330 10.75 -5.62 14.78
C LEU A 330 12.24 -5.78 14.39
N SER A 331 12.56 -6.76 13.56
CA SER A 331 13.95 -7.14 13.23
C SER A 331 14.68 -6.17 12.32
N PHE A 332 13.98 -5.49 11.41
CA PHE A 332 14.57 -4.65 10.38
C PHE A 332 13.87 -3.30 10.19
N ASN A 333 12.86 -3.00 11.01
CA ASN A 333 12.13 -1.73 11.00
C ASN A 333 11.47 -1.39 9.65
N GLU A 334 11.01 -2.43 8.93
CA GLU A 334 10.34 -2.26 7.63
C GLU A 334 8.83 -2.16 7.79
N PRO A 335 8.18 -1.19 7.13
CA PRO A 335 6.73 -1.02 7.13
C PRO A 335 6.02 -2.13 6.38
N PHE A 336 4.88 -2.58 6.92
CA PHE A 336 4.00 -3.54 6.25
C PHE A 336 2.92 -2.85 5.43
N TYR A 337 2.60 -3.41 4.26
CA TYR A 337 1.34 -3.12 3.58
C TYR A 337 0.16 -3.40 4.52
N GLY A 338 -0.90 -2.64 4.34
CA GLY A 338 -2.15 -2.78 5.08
C GLY A 338 -3.13 -3.72 4.37
N ILE A 339 -4.42 -3.47 4.57
CA ILE A 339 -5.54 -4.15 3.90
C ILE A 339 -6.35 -3.10 3.18
N LYS A 340 -6.44 -3.23 1.86
CA LYS A 340 -7.14 -2.29 0.99
C LYS A 340 -8.64 -2.28 1.26
N GLN A 341 -9.25 -1.14 0.92
CA GLN A 341 -10.70 -0.98 0.87
C GLN A 341 -11.35 -2.09 0.04
N GLY A 342 -12.42 -2.67 0.58
CA GLY A 342 -13.23 -3.70 -0.08
C GLY A 342 -12.78 -5.13 0.20
N VAL A 343 -11.60 -5.34 0.78
CA VAL A 343 -11.06 -6.68 1.05
C VAL A 343 -11.62 -7.26 2.34
N TRP A 344 -11.45 -6.57 3.48
CA TRP A 344 -11.92 -7.07 4.78
C TRP A 344 -13.29 -6.53 5.13
N GLN A 345 -14.31 -7.32 4.81
CA GLN A 345 -15.70 -7.04 5.09
C GLN A 345 -16.24 -7.94 6.20
N VAL A 346 -17.08 -7.39 7.06
CA VAL A 346 -17.79 -8.12 8.12
C VAL A 346 -19.22 -7.64 8.20
N THR A 347 -20.10 -8.51 8.71
CA THR A 347 -21.52 -8.21 8.83
C THR A 347 -21.95 -8.33 10.28
N THR A 348 -23.09 -7.76 10.62
CA THR A 348 -23.71 -7.93 11.93
C THR A 348 -24.98 -8.80 11.81
N PRO A 349 -25.41 -9.47 12.90
CA PRO A 349 -26.60 -10.28 12.91
C PRO A 349 -27.82 -9.50 12.45
N LYS A 350 -28.75 -10.20 11.80
CA LYS A 350 -30.03 -9.63 11.38
C LYS A 350 -30.97 -9.33 12.54
N SER A 351 -30.69 -9.88 13.72
CA SER A 351 -31.53 -9.78 14.92
C SER A 351 -30.64 -9.62 16.17
N TYR A 352 -31.15 -8.91 17.18
CA TYR A 352 -30.47 -8.74 18.47
C TYR A 352 -30.48 -10.01 19.31
N ASN A 353 -31.60 -10.76 19.27
CA ASN A 353 -31.86 -11.89 20.19
C ASN A 353 -31.60 -11.50 21.66
N SER A 354 -32.06 -10.32 22.05
CA SER A 354 -31.74 -9.72 23.34
C SER A 354 -32.47 -10.42 24.49
N LYS A 355 -31.86 -10.41 25.68
CA LYS A 355 -32.56 -10.84 26.91
C LYS A 355 -33.60 -9.79 27.27
N VAL A 356 -34.81 -10.25 27.63
CA VAL A 356 -35.87 -9.35 28.09
C VAL A 356 -35.45 -8.75 29.43
N SER A 357 -35.42 -7.43 29.48
CA SER A 357 -35.14 -6.61 30.66
C SER A 357 -36.32 -5.65 30.87
N ASP A 358 -36.73 -5.44 32.11
CA ASP A 358 -37.82 -4.52 32.44
C ASP A 358 -37.45 -3.06 32.12
N SER A 359 -38.48 -2.23 31.92
CA SER A 359 -38.31 -0.79 31.71
C SER A 359 -37.58 -0.15 32.89
N THR A 360 -36.75 0.87 32.64
CA THR A 360 -36.02 1.58 33.69
C THR A 360 -35.92 3.08 33.41
N GLN A 361 -35.38 3.81 34.37
CA GLN A 361 -34.95 5.20 34.23
C GLN A 361 -33.42 5.24 34.21
N ALA A 362 -32.88 6.08 33.34
CA ALA A 362 -31.45 6.35 33.22
C ALA A 362 -31.19 7.85 33.39
N ILE A 363 -30.04 8.20 33.95
CA ILE A 363 -29.64 9.60 34.14
C ILE A 363 -28.39 9.84 33.31
N LEU A 364 -28.49 10.76 32.35
CA LEU A 364 -27.34 11.28 31.61
C LEU A 364 -26.79 12.48 32.37
N ARG A 365 -25.48 12.48 32.63
CA ARG A 365 -24.77 13.60 33.24
C ARG A 365 -23.96 14.32 32.18
N LEU A 366 -24.32 15.56 31.88
CA LEU A 366 -23.57 16.42 30.95
C LEU A 366 -22.33 17.01 31.64
N ASN A 367 -21.25 17.21 30.89
CA ASN A 367 -20.08 17.97 31.34
C ASN A 367 -20.36 19.49 31.43
N SER A 368 -19.34 20.28 31.78
CA SER A 368 -19.47 21.74 31.94
C SER A 368 -19.86 22.47 30.65
N ASP A 369 -19.37 22.00 29.50
CA ASP A 369 -19.66 22.60 28.20
C ASP A 369 -21.11 22.31 27.83
N GLY A 370 -21.54 21.06 28.02
CA GLY A 370 -22.95 20.65 27.94
C GLY A 370 -23.82 21.47 28.87
N PHE A 371 -23.49 21.60 30.16
CA PHE A 371 -24.27 22.43 31.09
C PHE A 371 -24.38 23.88 30.60
N SER A 372 -23.28 24.48 30.12
CA SER A 372 -23.29 25.86 29.64
C SER A 372 -24.22 26.06 28.45
N TYR A 373 -24.24 25.09 27.52
CA TYR A 373 -25.19 25.04 26.42
C TYR A 373 -26.61 24.88 26.96
N PHE A 374 -26.84 23.82 27.76
CA PHE A 374 -28.14 23.37 28.28
C PHE A 374 -28.78 24.18 29.42
N SER A 375 -28.09 25.18 29.98
CA SER A 375 -28.50 25.92 31.18
C SER A 375 -29.63 26.97 31.00
N ASN A 376 -29.85 27.49 29.79
CA ASN A 376 -30.79 28.60 29.52
C ASN A 376 -31.97 28.21 28.60
N TYR A 377 -32.49 26.99 28.77
CA TYR A 377 -33.10 26.22 27.68
C TYR A 377 -34.59 26.41 27.35
N ASN A 378 -34.94 26.04 26.11
CA ASN A 378 -36.29 25.75 25.58
C ASN A 378 -36.44 24.24 25.27
N GLU A 379 -37.65 23.69 25.39
CA GLU A 379 -37.95 22.25 25.17
C GLU A 379 -37.41 21.70 23.83
N THR A 380 -37.46 22.49 22.76
CA THR A 380 -37.05 22.08 21.40
C THR A 380 -35.60 21.64 21.29
N GLN A 381 -34.70 22.21 22.10
CA GLN A 381 -33.27 21.87 22.04
C GLN A 381 -32.97 20.54 22.74
N PHE A 382 -33.79 20.13 23.71
CA PHE A 382 -33.71 18.78 24.30
C PHE A 382 -34.28 17.73 23.35
N ASP A 383 -35.31 18.08 22.57
CA ASP A 383 -35.82 17.22 21.51
C ASP A 383 -34.75 16.97 20.43
N ASP A 384 -34.00 18.01 20.04
CA ASP A 384 -32.86 17.87 19.12
C ASP A 384 -31.76 16.96 19.69
N LEU A 385 -31.45 17.08 20.98
CA LEU A 385 -30.51 16.18 21.66
C LEU A 385 -31.03 14.73 21.66
N LEU A 386 -32.30 14.53 22.03
CA LEU A 386 -32.93 13.22 22.03
C LEU A 386 -32.92 12.60 20.63
N GLN A 387 -33.18 13.40 19.60
CA GLN A 387 -33.13 12.98 18.21
C GLN A 387 -31.72 12.55 17.81
N GLN A 388 -30.69 13.32 18.16
CA GLN A 388 -29.29 12.95 17.90
C GLN A 388 -28.88 11.66 18.63
N ILE A 389 -29.33 11.45 19.88
CA ILE A 389 -29.10 10.20 20.62
C ILE A 389 -29.84 9.03 19.95
N LYS A 390 -31.09 9.23 19.53
CA LYS A 390 -31.89 8.23 18.79
C LYS A 390 -31.30 7.89 17.42
N GLU A 391 -30.61 8.81 16.77
CA GLU A 391 -29.90 8.56 15.51
C GLU A 391 -28.56 7.83 15.73
N SER A 392 -27.94 8.07 16.87
CA SER A 392 -26.68 7.47 17.29
C SER A 392 -26.86 6.02 17.76
N ILE A 393 -27.91 5.76 18.54
CA ILE A 393 -28.27 4.43 19.05
C ILE A 393 -29.37 3.86 18.15
N PRO A 394 -29.21 2.67 17.55
CA PRO A 394 -30.21 2.09 16.63
C PRO A 394 -31.50 1.67 17.34
N LEU A 395 -32.35 2.64 17.68
CA LEU A 395 -33.66 2.46 18.29
C LEU A 395 -34.74 2.48 17.21
N MET A 396 -35.50 1.38 17.08
CA MET A 396 -36.60 1.28 16.10
C MET A 396 -37.89 1.99 16.52
N ASN A 397 -37.98 2.46 17.78
CA ASN A 397 -39.21 2.94 18.41
C ASN A 397 -38.93 4.08 19.40
N ASP A 398 -39.97 4.79 19.87
CA ASP A 398 -39.93 5.81 20.95
C ASP A 398 -39.65 5.22 22.35
N ARG A 399 -38.78 4.22 22.43
CA ARG A 399 -38.43 3.54 23.68
C ARG A 399 -37.52 4.36 24.59
N LEU A 400 -36.86 5.37 24.04
CA LEU A 400 -36.10 6.37 24.80
C LEU A 400 -36.88 7.69 24.78
N GLN A 401 -37.26 8.17 25.96
CA GLN A 401 -37.97 9.44 26.12
C GLN A 401 -37.38 10.24 27.27
N ILE A 402 -37.22 11.55 27.07
CA ILE A 402 -36.87 12.48 28.15
C ILE A 402 -38.09 12.59 29.08
N THR A 403 -37.88 12.43 30.39
CA THR A 403 -38.95 12.56 31.38
C THR A 403 -39.21 14.01 31.79
N HIS A 404 -38.41 14.94 31.26
CA HIS A 404 -38.32 16.36 31.62
C HIS A 404 -37.87 16.63 33.05
N ASN A 405 -37.44 15.59 33.79
CA ASN A 405 -36.73 15.75 35.05
C ASN A 405 -35.28 16.13 34.77
N ILE A 406 -35.03 17.43 34.72
CA ILE A 406 -33.74 18.03 34.46
C ILE A 406 -33.33 18.83 35.69
N GLN A 407 -32.14 18.56 36.22
CA GLN A 407 -31.67 19.25 37.42
C GLN A 407 -30.15 19.44 37.40
N PRO A 408 -29.64 20.52 38.02
CA PRO A 408 -28.22 20.63 38.31
C PRO A 408 -27.77 19.43 39.14
N ASP A 409 -26.57 18.95 38.85
CA ASP A 409 -25.99 17.85 39.61
C ASP A 409 -25.69 18.30 41.05
N PRO A 410 -26.27 17.65 42.07
CA PRO A 410 -26.08 18.05 43.47
C PRO A 410 -24.64 17.84 43.97
N SER A 411 -23.84 17.05 43.26
CA SER A 411 -22.41 16.84 43.56
C SER A 411 -21.51 17.88 42.89
N ASP A 412 -21.98 18.52 41.82
CA ASP A 412 -21.22 19.44 40.98
C ASP A 412 -22.17 20.35 40.19
N PHE A 413 -22.46 21.54 40.73
CA PHE A 413 -23.41 22.48 40.12
C PHE A 413 -22.97 23.03 38.76
N SER A 414 -21.79 22.68 38.27
CA SER A 414 -21.36 22.97 36.89
C SER A 414 -21.85 21.93 35.87
N LYS A 415 -22.59 20.90 36.30
CA LYS A 415 -23.08 19.80 35.48
C LYS A 415 -24.60 19.67 35.51
N LEU A 416 -25.16 19.11 34.45
CA LEU A 416 -26.60 18.89 34.31
C LEU A 416 -26.92 17.40 34.34
N LEU A 417 -27.98 17.02 35.05
CA LEU A 417 -28.56 15.68 35.02
C LEU A 417 -29.86 15.73 34.20
N ILE A 418 -29.96 14.87 33.20
CA ILE A 418 -31.15 14.69 32.38
C ILE A 418 -31.62 13.26 32.57
N GLU A 419 -32.85 13.10 33.06
CA GLU A 419 -33.47 11.78 33.20
C GLU A 419 -34.16 11.35 31.89
N PHE A 420 -33.92 10.10 31.52
CA PHE A 420 -34.56 9.41 30.42
C PHE A 420 -35.31 8.19 30.93
N SER A 421 -36.46 7.91 30.34
CA SER A 421 -37.14 6.63 30.48
C SER A 421 -36.73 5.71 29.32
N ILE A 422 -36.42 4.46 29.66
CA ILE A 422 -36.10 3.40 28.71
C ILE A 422 -37.16 2.31 28.87
N SER A 423 -38.07 2.20 27.90
CA SER A 423 -39.10 1.16 27.90
C SER A 423 -38.50 -0.21 27.59
N LYS A 424 -39.07 -1.30 28.12
CA LYS A 424 -38.69 -2.69 27.77
C LYS A 424 -38.87 -3.02 26.29
N ALA A 425 -38.18 -4.04 25.81
CA ALA A 425 -38.31 -4.52 24.43
C ALA A 425 -39.65 -5.20 24.21
N ASN A 426 -40.38 -4.77 23.18
CA ASN A 426 -41.63 -5.41 22.76
C ASN A 426 -41.35 -6.59 21.82
N ASP A 427 -40.29 -6.48 21.02
CA ASP A 427 -39.78 -7.53 20.16
C ASP A 427 -38.28 -7.77 20.41
N PRO A 428 -37.92 -8.64 21.37
CA PRO A 428 -36.53 -8.92 21.71
C PRO A 428 -35.70 -9.52 20.57
N LEU A 429 -36.34 -10.04 19.51
CA LEU A 429 -35.63 -10.48 18.32
C LEU A 429 -35.05 -9.28 17.57
N ASN A 430 -35.83 -8.20 17.41
CA ASN A 430 -35.47 -7.07 16.55
C ASN A 430 -35.12 -5.79 17.32
N GLU A 431 -35.29 -5.78 18.64
CA GLU A 431 -35.00 -4.63 19.49
C GLU A 431 -33.88 -4.90 20.52
N PRO A 432 -33.06 -3.89 20.85
CA PRO A 432 -32.07 -4.00 21.92
C PRO A 432 -32.74 -4.12 23.30
N SER A 433 -32.08 -4.81 24.22
CA SER A 433 -32.49 -4.81 25.64
C SER A 433 -32.27 -3.43 26.26
N VAL A 434 -32.89 -3.18 27.40
CA VAL A 434 -32.64 -1.97 28.20
C VAL A 434 -31.17 -1.88 28.60
N ASP A 435 -30.56 -3.00 28.99
CA ASP A 435 -29.12 -3.08 29.31
C ASP A 435 -28.24 -2.67 28.12
N ASN A 436 -28.59 -3.09 26.89
CA ASN A 436 -27.85 -2.71 25.70
C ASN A 436 -27.90 -1.20 25.47
N ILE A 437 -29.08 -0.59 25.62
CA ILE A 437 -29.29 0.85 25.46
C ILE A 437 -28.49 1.63 26.50
N ILE A 438 -28.48 1.19 27.76
CA ILE A 438 -27.67 1.82 28.83
C ILE A 438 -26.18 1.75 28.50
N ASN A 439 -25.68 0.59 28.10
CA ASN A 439 -24.26 0.42 27.75
C ASN A 439 -23.85 1.28 26.55
N ASP A 440 -24.75 1.49 25.59
CA ASP A 440 -24.50 2.39 24.46
C ASP A 440 -24.48 3.86 24.91
N LEU A 441 -25.41 4.27 25.77
CA LEU A 441 -25.46 5.61 26.36
C LEU A 441 -24.20 5.94 27.18
N GLU A 442 -23.65 4.98 27.93
CA GLU A 442 -22.42 5.16 28.71
C GLU A 442 -21.19 5.50 27.84
N LYS A 443 -21.22 5.16 26.54
CA LYS A 443 -20.12 5.44 25.61
C LYS A 443 -20.25 6.79 24.92
N ILE A 444 -21.43 7.39 24.96
CA ILE A 444 -21.65 8.73 24.43
C ILE A 444 -21.17 9.71 25.52
N ASN A 445 -19.91 10.13 25.43
CA ASN A 445 -19.40 11.23 26.26
C ASN A 445 -20.04 12.54 25.79
N ILE A 446 -20.92 13.13 26.60
CA ILE A 446 -21.60 14.40 26.32
C ILE A 446 -21.26 15.45 27.37
#